data_AF-A0A062I993-F1
#
_entry.id   AF-A0A062I993-F1
#
_cell.length_a   1.000
_cell.length_b   1.000
_cell.length_c   1.000
_cell.angle_alpha   90.00
_cell.angle_beta   90.00
_cell.angle_gamma   90.00
#
_symmetry.space_group_name_H-M   'P 1'
#
loop_
_entity.id
_entity.type
_entity.pdbx_description
1 polymer ?
#
loop_
_entity_poly.entity_id
_entity_poly.type
_entity_poly.pdbx_seq_one_letter_code
_entity_poly.pdbx_strand_id
1 'polypeptide(L)'
;MIIAESIFSRIGNLRKVMSDPQIACLLSGTKGVESEHYKDLIIKVDDIVAKCPVTYQTDGQGDNAICQMHYFKGDSDVYIVELDVAGPPHTQAYGVIRLNGGYPELGYIDLDELIKYGFELDLYYDQQTVGEVMRKLTYE
;
A
#
# COMPACT_ATOMS: atom_id res chain seq x y z
N MET A 1 -10.97 27.73 -3.24
CA MET A 1 -12.03 27.03 -2.50
C MET A 1 -11.88 25.55 -2.81
N ILE A 2 -11.09 24.83 -2.02
CA ILE A 2 -10.93 23.38 -2.19
C ILE A 2 -12.19 22.78 -1.60
N ILE A 3 -12.99 22.13 -2.44
CA ILE A 3 -14.19 21.42 -2.01
C ILE A 3 -13.71 20.35 -1.03
N ALA A 4 -14.14 20.43 0.23
CA ALA A 4 -13.87 19.37 1.20
C ALA A 4 -14.62 18.12 0.72
N GLU A 5 -13.95 17.28 -0.07
CA GLU A 5 -14.50 15.99 -0.44
C GLU A 5 -14.74 15.19 0.83
N SER A 6 -15.96 14.66 0.94
CA SER A 6 -16.36 13.79 2.04
C SER A 6 -15.44 12.57 2.09
N ILE A 7 -15.04 12.14 3.29
CA ILE A 7 -14.26 10.89 3.48
C ILE A 7 -14.88 9.69 2.77
N PHE A 8 -16.21 9.69 2.64
CA PHE A 8 -16.95 8.64 1.94
C PHE A 8 -16.61 8.56 0.44
N SER A 9 -16.21 9.65 -0.23
CA SER A 9 -15.81 9.60 -1.65
C SER A 9 -14.50 8.84 -1.84
N ARG A 10 -13.64 8.79 -0.82
CA ARG A 10 -12.31 8.16 -0.88
C ARG A 10 -12.34 6.64 -0.70
N ILE A 11 -13.43 6.08 -0.17
CA ILE A 11 -13.57 4.64 0.10
C ILE A 11 -13.29 3.80 -1.16
N GLY A 12 -13.63 4.31 -2.34
CA GLY A 12 -13.36 3.62 -3.61
C GLY A 12 -11.88 3.36 -3.85
N ASN A 13 -11.00 4.31 -3.49
CA ASN A 13 -9.55 4.13 -3.62
C ASN A 13 -8.98 3.27 -2.50
N LEU A 14 -9.47 3.41 -1.28
CA LEU A 14 -9.07 2.55 -0.16
C LEU A 14 -9.33 1.08 -0.50
N ARG A 15 -10.49 0.74 -1.06
CA ARG A 15 -10.83 -0.64 -1.45
C ARG A 15 -9.91 -1.25 -2.50
N LYS A 16 -9.13 -0.46 -3.23
CA LYS A 16 -8.13 -0.98 -4.19
C LYS A 16 -6.89 -1.53 -3.49
N VAL A 17 -6.65 -1.13 -2.24
CA VAL A 17 -5.38 -1.36 -1.54
C VAL A 17 -5.52 -1.84 -0.09
N MET A 18 -6.74 -2.00 0.42
CA MET A 18 -6.95 -2.52 1.77
C MET A 18 -8.25 -3.29 1.91
N SER A 19 -8.28 -4.18 2.89
CA SER A 19 -9.42 -5.03 3.19
C SER A 19 -10.60 -4.25 3.78
N ASP A 20 -11.82 -4.73 3.55
CA ASP A 20 -13.03 -4.14 4.16
C ASP A 20 -12.95 -4.07 5.71
N PRO A 21 -12.42 -5.06 6.45
CA PRO A 21 -12.19 -4.95 7.89
C PRO A 21 -11.29 -3.77 8.28
N GLN A 22 -10.18 -3.56 7.56
CA GLN A 22 -9.26 -2.45 7.84
C GLN A 22 -9.94 -1.10 7.55
N ILE A 23 -10.70 -0.99 6.45
CA ILE A 23 -11.52 0.18 6.13
C ILE A 23 -12.55 0.45 7.23
N ALA A 24 -13.26 -0.59 7.68
CA ALA A 24 -14.27 -0.46 8.74
C ALA A 24 -13.67 0.06 10.04
N CYS A 25 -12.46 -0.39 10.39
CA CYS A 25 -11.71 0.12 11.54
C CYS A 25 -11.44 1.62 11.41
N LEU A 26 -10.90 2.05 10.25
CA LEU A 26 -10.62 3.46 9.98
C LEU A 26 -11.88 4.32 10.08
N LEU A 27 -12.98 3.89 9.43
CA LEU A 27 -14.25 4.60 9.46
C LEU A 27 -14.86 4.67 10.87
N SER A 28 -14.70 3.62 11.68
CA SER A 28 -15.11 3.64 13.08
C SER A 28 -14.34 4.71 13.87
N GLY A 29 -13.02 4.78 13.66
CA GLY A 29 -12.15 5.77 14.30
C GLY A 29 -12.55 7.22 14.00
N THR A 30 -13.08 7.50 12.80
CA THR A 30 -13.57 8.85 12.44
C THR A 30 -14.75 9.35 13.29
N LYS A 31 -15.38 8.49 14.09
CA LYS A 31 -16.50 8.84 14.99
C LYS A 31 -16.06 9.08 16.44
N GLY A 32 -14.78 8.84 16.76
CA GLY A 32 -14.23 8.92 18.12
C GLY A 32 -13.51 10.23 18.43
N VAL A 33 -12.90 10.28 19.61
CA VAL A 33 -12.10 11.43 20.07
C VAL A 33 -10.85 11.66 19.22
N GLU A 34 -10.32 10.60 18.61
CA GLU A 34 -9.18 10.66 17.68
C GLU A 34 -9.63 10.85 16.23
N SER A 35 -10.86 11.32 15.99
CA SER A 35 -11.45 11.35 14.65
C SER A 35 -10.53 11.97 13.61
N GLU A 36 -9.96 13.16 13.85
CA GLU A 36 -9.06 13.84 12.91
C GLU A 36 -7.86 12.98 12.50
N HIS A 37 -7.22 12.28 13.43
CA HIS A 37 -6.11 11.37 13.12
C HIS A 37 -6.52 10.28 12.12
N TYR A 38 -7.69 9.67 12.32
CA TYR A 38 -8.22 8.67 11.38
C TYR A 38 -8.58 9.29 10.02
N LYS A 39 -9.05 10.54 9.98
CA LYS A 39 -9.29 11.25 8.71
C LYS A 39 -7.97 11.47 7.97
N ASP A 40 -6.93 11.88 8.69
CA ASP A 40 -5.60 12.09 8.13
C ASP A 40 -4.99 10.81 7.57
N LEU A 41 -5.18 9.66 8.25
CA LEU A 41 -4.77 8.36 7.73
C LEU A 41 -5.51 7.98 6.44
N ILE A 42 -6.82 8.23 6.37
CA ILE A 42 -7.62 7.96 5.16
C ILE A 42 -7.15 8.86 4.00
N ILE A 43 -6.90 10.14 4.27
CA ILE A 43 -6.37 11.09 3.27
C ILE A 43 -4.98 10.66 2.82
N LYS A 44 -4.09 10.25 3.74
CA LYS A 44 -2.74 9.75 3.43
C LYS A 44 -2.81 8.58 2.46
N VAL A 45 -3.65 7.56 2.74
CA VAL A 45 -3.79 6.39 1.87
C VAL A 45 -4.33 6.79 0.49
N ASP A 46 -5.38 7.61 0.44
CA ASP A 46 -5.96 8.08 -0.82
C ASP A 46 -4.94 8.85 -1.67
N ASP A 47 -4.14 9.71 -1.05
CA ASP A 47 -3.07 10.45 -1.71
C ASP A 47 -1.97 9.54 -2.25
N ILE A 48 -1.59 8.48 -1.51
CA ILE A 48 -0.60 7.50 -1.98
C ILE A 48 -1.16 6.75 -3.19
N VAL A 49 -2.41 6.28 -3.15
CA VAL A 49 -3.04 5.60 -4.29
C VAL A 49 -3.08 6.51 -5.53
N ALA A 50 -3.41 7.79 -5.36
CA ALA A 50 -3.50 8.76 -6.46
C ALA A 50 -2.15 9.10 -7.09
N LYS A 51 -1.06 9.05 -6.31
CA LYS A 51 0.30 9.41 -6.75
C LYS A 51 1.16 8.19 -7.08
N CYS A 52 0.69 6.98 -6.77
CA CYS A 52 1.43 5.75 -7.00
C CYS A 52 1.75 5.63 -8.50
N PRO A 53 3.02 5.38 -8.88
CA PRO A 53 3.37 5.12 -10.27
C PRO A 53 2.57 3.94 -10.81
N VAL A 54 2.11 4.03 -12.06
CA VAL A 54 1.53 2.90 -12.79
C VAL A 54 2.62 2.10 -13.50
N THR A 55 2.27 0.93 -14.03
CA THR A 55 3.21 -0.01 -14.65
C THR A 55 4.17 0.67 -15.62
N TYR A 56 5.47 0.38 -15.46
CA TYR A 56 6.60 0.89 -16.24
C TYR A 56 6.97 2.36 -16.02
N GLN A 57 6.30 3.11 -15.14
CA GLN A 57 6.68 4.50 -14.87
C GLN A 57 7.96 4.63 -14.06
N THR A 58 8.40 3.58 -13.38
CA THR A 58 9.66 3.55 -12.63
C THR A 58 10.78 2.82 -13.36
N ASP A 59 10.57 2.45 -14.62
CA ASP A 59 11.56 1.72 -15.41
C ASP A 59 12.89 2.49 -15.50
N GLY A 60 14.00 1.76 -15.38
CA GLY A 60 15.35 2.31 -15.33
C GLY A 60 15.76 2.95 -13.99
N GLN A 61 14.89 3.04 -12.98
CA GLN A 61 15.27 3.57 -11.66
C GLN A 61 15.99 2.53 -10.78
N GLY A 62 15.69 1.23 -10.99
CA GLY A 62 16.30 0.11 -10.27
C GLY A 62 16.16 0.25 -8.76
N ASP A 63 17.27 0.09 -8.02
CA ASP A 63 17.32 0.22 -6.56
C ASP A 63 16.86 1.59 -6.04
N ASN A 64 16.83 2.63 -6.88
CA ASN A 64 16.39 3.97 -6.49
C ASN A 64 14.87 4.17 -6.58
N ALA A 65 14.14 3.21 -7.16
CA ALA A 65 12.69 3.28 -7.20
C ALA A 65 12.12 3.32 -5.78
N ILE A 66 11.08 4.11 -5.55
CA ILE A 66 10.48 4.31 -4.23
C ILE A 66 9.35 3.30 -4.01
N CYS A 67 9.48 2.49 -2.96
CA CYS A 67 8.39 1.67 -2.44
C CYS A 67 7.35 2.58 -1.78
N GLN A 68 6.20 2.72 -2.43
CA GLN A 68 5.08 3.59 -2.07
C GLN A 68 4.26 3.07 -0.89
N MET A 69 4.10 1.75 -0.79
CA MET A 69 3.26 1.09 0.22
C MET A 69 3.99 -0.10 0.82
N HIS A 70 3.58 -0.49 2.03
CA HIS A 70 4.05 -1.67 2.73
C HIS A 70 2.85 -2.46 3.27
N TYR A 71 2.92 -3.78 3.14
CA TYR A 71 1.97 -4.72 3.70
C TYR A 71 2.72 -5.76 4.52
N PHE A 72 2.10 -6.21 5.61
CA PHE A 72 2.71 -7.21 6.48
C PHE A 72 1.72 -8.30 6.90
N LYS A 73 2.27 -9.48 7.17
CA LYS A 73 1.54 -10.59 7.79
C LYS A 73 2.52 -11.60 8.40
N GLY A 74 2.53 -11.71 9.72
CA GLY A 74 3.50 -12.56 10.41
C GLY A 74 4.93 -12.12 10.07
N ASP A 75 5.78 -13.05 9.65
CA ASP A 75 7.16 -12.78 9.18
C ASP A 75 7.21 -12.61 7.65
N SER A 76 6.20 -11.96 7.08
CA SER A 76 6.14 -11.64 5.64
C SER A 76 5.95 -10.15 5.45
N ASP A 77 6.71 -9.58 4.52
CA ASP A 77 6.69 -8.16 4.18
C ASP A 77 6.54 -8.02 2.66
N VAL A 78 5.67 -7.12 2.23
CA VAL A 78 5.44 -6.82 0.82
C VAL A 78 5.44 -5.33 0.60
N TYR A 79 6.33 -4.84 -0.25
CA TYR A 79 6.52 -3.43 -0.54
C TYR A 79 6.13 -3.16 -1.99
N ILE A 80 5.24 -2.19 -2.23
CA ILE A 80 4.74 -1.87 -3.58
C ILE A 80 5.46 -0.65 -4.14
N VAL A 81 5.98 -0.75 -5.35
CA VAL A 81 6.61 0.35 -6.10
C VAL A 81 5.63 0.94 -7.10
N GLU A 82 4.94 0.08 -7.85
CA GLU A 82 3.95 0.49 -8.85
C GLU A 82 2.60 -0.19 -8.57
N LEU A 83 1.51 0.53 -8.83
CA LEU A 83 0.16 0.03 -8.69
C LEU A 83 -0.57 0.17 -10.03
N ASP A 84 -0.79 -0.95 -10.72
CA ASP A 84 -1.60 -0.98 -11.93
C ASP A 84 -3.08 -1.07 -11.56
N VAL A 85 -3.79 0.05 -11.72
CA VAL A 85 -5.24 0.12 -11.57
C VAL A 85 -5.96 0.07 -12.93
N ALA A 86 -5.26 -0.25 -14.03
CA ALA A 86 -5.77 -0.13 -15.40
C ALA A 86 -6.79 -1.20 -15.83
N GLY A 87 -7.34 -1.98 -14.90
CA GLY A 87 -8.67 -2.57 -15.07
C GLY A 87 -8.86 -3.96 -14.46
N PRO A 88 -10.12 -4.36 -14.21
CA PRO A 88 -10.47 -5.70 -13.74
C PRO A 88 -9.90 -6.80 -14.66
N PRO A 89 -9.57 -7.99 -14.13
CA PRO A 89 -9.93 -8.48 -12.80
C PRO A 89 -8.86 -8.34 -11.72
N HIS A 90 -7.69 -7.77 -12.01
CA HIS A 90 -6.55 -7.85 -11.10
C HIS A 90 -5.91 -6.48 -10.90
N THR A 91 -5.83 -6.06 -9.64
CA THR A 91 -4.93 -4.97 -9.26
C THR A 91 -3.52 -5.54 -9.24
N GLN A 92 -2.89 -5.60 -10.42
CA GLN A 92 -1.50 -6.02 -10.53
C GLN A 92 -0.61 -4.91 -9.93
N ALA A 93 0.24 -5.28 -9.00
CA ALA A 93 1.25 -4.40 -8.46
C ALA A 93 2.65 -4.90 -8.84
N TYR A 94 3.65 -4.03 -8.73
CA TYR A 94 5.05 -4.40 -8.87
C TYR A 94 5.80 -3.98 -7.62
N GLY A 95 6.67 -4.84 -7.09
CA GLY A 95 7.38 -4.53 -5.87
C GLY A 95 8.17 -5.69 -5.27
N VAL A 96 8.61 -5.50 -4.03
CA VAL A 96 9.44 -6.46 -3.28
C VAL A 96 8.55 -7.31 -2.40
N ILE A 97 8.78 -8.62 -2.37
CA ILE A 97 8.07 -9.56 -1.51
C ILE A 97 9.08 -10.43 -0.75
N ARG A 98 8.87 -10.59 0.55
CA ARG A 98 9.53 -11.59 1.38
C ARG A 98 8.44 -12.36 2.11
N LEU A 99 8.37 -13.66 1.88
CA LEU A 99 7.38 -14.53 2.52
C LEU A 99 8.03 -15.39 3.60
N ASN A 100 7.44 -15.37 4.79
CA ASN A 100 7.79 -16.23 5.94
C ASN A 100 9.30 -16.30 6.21
N GLY A 101 9.96 -15.14 6.26
CA GLY A 101 11.38 -15.07 6.58
C GLY A 101 12.33 -15.41 5.41
N GLY A 102 11.79 -15.70 4.23
CA GLY A 102 12.55 -16.12 3.05
C GLY A 102 13.48 -15.04 2.45
N TYR A 103 14.01 -15.32 1.27
CA TYR A 103 14.79 -14.33 0.53
C TYR A 103 13.85 -13.32 -0.15
N PRO A 104 14.15 -12.00 -0.11
CA PRO A 104 13.32 -11.01 -0.76
C PRO A 104 13.45 -11.08 -2.29
N GLU A 105 12.31 -11.02 -2.99
CA GLU A 105 12.24 -11.07 -4.45
C GLU A 105 11.52 -9.83 -4.98
N LEU A 106 11.94 -9.34 -6.15
CA LEU A 106 11.30 -8.22 -6.84
C LEU A 106 10.48 -8.76 -8.02
N GLY A 107 9.20 -8.42 -8.10
CA GLY A 107 8.32 -8.97 -9.13
C GLY A 107 6.91 -8.43 -9.11
N TYR A 108 6.06 -9.02 -9.95
CA TYR A 108 4.64 -8.73 -9.98
C TYR A 108 3.91 -9.41 -8.81
N ILE A 109 2.93 -8.69 -8.26
CA ILE A 109 2.18 -9.07 -7.07
C ILE A 109 0.69 -8.96 -7.41
N ASP A 110 -0.08 -10.01 -7.13
CA ASP A 110 -1.54 -9.94 -7.13
C ASP A 110 -2.01 -9.35 -5.80
N LEU A 111 -2.41 -8.08 -5.83
CA LEU A 111 -2.79 -7.36 -4.62
C LEU A 111 -4.11 -7.88 -4.03
N ASP A 112 -5.03 -8.33 -4.89
CA ASP A 112 -6.32 -8.88 -4.46
C ASP A 112 -6.10 -10.21 -3.69
N GLU A 113 -5.18 -11.05 -4.18
CA GLU A 113 -4.76 -12.27 -3.49
C GLU A 113 -4.09 -11.96 -2.15
N LEU A 114 -3.19 -10.97 -2.12
CA LEU A 114 -2.49 -10.54 -0.91
C LEU A 114 -3.47 -10.08 0.19
N ILE A 115 -4.41 -9.19 -0.17
CA ILE A 115 -5.46 -8.71 0.74
C ILE A 115 -6.36 -9.86 1.19
N LYS A 116 -6.77 -10.75 0.28
CA LYS A 116 -7.59 -11.93 0.58
C LYS A 116 -6.93 -12.86 1.60
N TYR A 117 -5.60 -12.99 1.55
CA TYR A 117 -4.84 -13.80 2.51
C TYR A 117 -4.53 -13.09 3.84
N GLY A 118 -5.08 -11.89 4.04
CA GLY A 118 -5.05 -11.17 5.32
C GLY A 118 -3.75 -10.40 5.57
N PHE A 119 -3.05 -10.00 4.51
CA PHE A 119 -2.04 -8.96 4.64
C PHE A 119 -2.72 -7.61 4.88
N GLU A 120 -2.17 -6.84 5.81
CA GLU A 120 -2.69 -5.52 6.17
C GLU A 120 -1.79 -4.43 5.62
N LEU A 121 -2.38 -3.34 5.12
CA LEU A 121 -1.62 -2.16 4.71
C LEU A 121 -1.04 -1.48 5.96
N ASP A 122 0.25 -1.19 5.96
CA ASP A 122 0.90 -0.43 7.02
C ASP A 122 0.62 1.07 6.87
N LEU A 123 -0.21 1.61 7.75
CA LEU A 123 -0.64 3.00 7.75
C LEU A 123 0.48 3.98 8.18
N TYR A 124 1.51 3.47 8.86
CA TYR A 124 2.62 4.25 9.40
C TYR A 124 3.93 4.03 8.65
N TYR A 125 3.89 3.28 7.54
CA TYR A 125 5.05 3.11 6.68
C TYR A 125 5.57 4.45 6.16
N ASP A 126 6.88 4.63 6.30
CA ASP A 126 7.67 5.71 5.75
C ASP A 126 8.41 5.20 4.51
N GLN A 127 8.24 5.89 3.39
CA GLN A 127 8.71 5.42 2.10
C GLN A 127 10.23 5.22 2.06
N GLN A 128 10.64 4.07 1.54
CA GLN A 128 12.03 3.68 1.35
C GLN A 128 12.28 3.33 -0.12
N THR A 129 13.55 3.39 -0.54
CA THR A 129 13.96 2.89 -1.85
C THR A 129 13.96 1.36 -1.90
N VAL A 130 13.82 0.79 -3.10
CA VAL A 130 13.95 -0.66 -3.32
C VAL A 130 15.26 -1.20 -2.75
N GLY A 131 16.37 -0.48 -2.96
CA GLY A 131 17.68 -0.91 -2.45
C GLY A 131 17.77 -0.94 -0.92
N GLU A 132 17.15 0.01 -0.23
CA GLU A 132 17.06 0.02 1.24
C GLU A 132 16.22 -1.15 1.75
N VAL A 133 15.05 -1.38 1.15
CA VAL A 133 14.16 -2.50 1.50
C VAL A 133 14.85 -3.84 1.28
N MET A 134 15.46 -4.05 0.11
CA MET A 134 16.17 -5.29 -0.21
C MET A 134 17.30 -5.57 0.78
N ARG A 135 18.06 -4.54 1.18
CA ARG A 135 19.12 -4.67 2.19
C ARG A 135 18.55 -5.06 3.55
N LYS A 136 17.54 -4.33 4.03
CA LYS A 136 16.86 -4.58 5.30
C LYS A 136 16.39 -6.04 5.36
N LEU A 137 15.62 -6.48 4.37
CA LEU A 137 15.03 -7.83 4.34
C LEU A 137 16.04 -8.98 4.17
N THR A 138 17.26 -8.69 3.71
CA THR A 138 18.29 -9.72 3.49
C THR A 138 19.20 -9.90 4.71
N TYR A 139 19.49 -8.83 5.43
CA TYR A 139 20.57 -8.80 6.43
C TYR A 139 20.14 -8.46 7.85
N GLU A 140 18.92 -7.98 8.05
CA GLU A 140 18.34 -7.61 9.35
C GLU A 140 17.28 -8.64 9.76
#